data_AF-A0A950DKW6-F1
#
_entry.id   AF-A0A950DKW6-F1
#
_cell.length_a   1.000
_cell.length_b   1.000
_cell.length_c   1.000
_cell.angle_alpha   90.00
_cell.angle_beta   90.00
_cell.angle_gamma   90.00
#
_symmetry.space_group_name_H-M   'P 1'
#
loop_
_entity.id
_entity.type
_entity.pdbx_description
1 polymer ?
#
loop_
_entity_poly.entity_id
_entity_poly.type
_entity_poly.pdbx_seq_one_letter_code
_entity_poly.pdbx_strand_id
1 'polypeptide(L)'
;MRSLTLAKLVAIGLALNLCACGAIEAQRQAEEAKKQEFVQRVDTAHVWVTTGEPPAGKPYTKLGELKYTEPFTPDAIDAAKMQDRLKKMALEKYPDTVDAVIKEDSEVSPDGSTVTVSAEAIQYESSTDRNALHHMNEGLVASPSGN
;
A
#
# COMPACT_ATOMS: atom_id res chain seq x y z
N MET A 1 -15.23 62.40 22.88
CA MET A 1 -15.43 61.41 21.78
C MET A 1 -14.11 60.77 21.32
N ARG A 2 -13.31 60.18 22.23
CA ARG A 2 -11.99 59.57 21.89
C ARG A 2 -11.77 58.17 22.47
N SER A 3 -12.72 57.65 23.26
CA SER A 3 -12.61 56.35 23.96
C SER A 3 -13.22 55.19 23.16
N LEU A 4 -14.21 55.45 22.30
CA LEU A 4 -14.93 54.40 21.54
C LEU A 4 -14.15 53.81 20.35
N THR A 5 -13.11 54.49 19.85
CA THR A 5 -12.33 54.03 18.69
C THR A 5 -11.28 52.97 19.05
N LEU A 6 -10.78 52.98 20.28
CA LEU A 6 -9.77 52.00 20.74
C LEU A 6 -10.38 50.62 21.05
N ALA A 7 -11.60 50.57 21.58
CA ALA A 7 -12.28 49.32 21.90
C ALA A 7 -12.61 48.46 20.66
N LYS A 8 -12.87 49.09 19.50
CA LYS A 8 -13.15 48.38 18.24
C LYS A 8 -11.91 47.72 17.63
N LEU A 9 -10.71 48.25 17.85
CA LEU A 9 -9.47 47.69 17.31
C LEU A 9 -9.01 46.42 18.04
N VAL A 10 -9.28 46.32 19.35
CA VAL A 10 -8.93 45.14 20.15
C VAL A 10 -9.80 43.92 19.81
N ALA A 11 -11.09 44.14 19.50
CA ALA A 11 -12.00 43.05 19.14
C ALA A 11 -11.67 42.39 17.79
N ILE A 12 -11.10 43.15 16.84
CA ILE A 12 -10.68 42.62 15.53
C ILE A 12 -9.37 41.81 15.65
N GLY A 13 -8.49 42.18 16.59
CA GLY A 13 -7.23 41.45 16.84
C GLY A 13 -7.42 40.07 17.47
N LEU A 14 -8.50 39.84 18.23
CA LEU A 14 -8.73 38.56 18.90
C LEU A 14 -9.36 37.49 17.98
N ALA A 15 -10.14 37.89 16.98
CA ALA A 15 -10.83 36.96 16.07
C ALA A 15 -9.89 36.28 15.05
N LEU A 16 -8.75 36.89 14.75
CA LEU A 16 -7.77 36.34 13.80
C LEU A 16 -6.84 35.27 14.40
N ASN A 17 -6.76 35.16 15.74
CA ASN A 17 -5.88 34.20 16.40
C ASN A 17 -6.49 32.81 16.60
N LEU A 18 -7.83 32.68 16.54
CA LEU A 18 -8.51 31.38 16.70
C LEU A 18 -8.62 30.60 15.38
N CYS A 19 -8.56 31.27 14.22
CA CYS A 19 -8.60 30.59 12.91
C CYS A 19 -7.27 29.93 12.51
N ALA A 20 -6.15 30.29 13.14
CA ALA A 20 -4.84 29.74 12.81
C ALA A 20 -4.65 28.30 13.32
N CYS A 21 -5.30 27.91 14.41
CA CYS A 21 -5.14 26.56 14.98
C CYS A 21 -5.87 25.49 14.13
N GLY A 22 -7.08 25.78 13.63
CA GLY A 22 -7.84 24.83 12.81
C GLY A 22 -7.24 24.58 11.43
N ALA A 23 -6.56 25.57 10.83
CA ALA A 23 -5.87 25.40 9.55
C ALA A 23 -4.66 24.46 9.69
N ILE A 24 -3.95 24.52 10.82
CA ILE A 24 -2.80 23.65 11.12
C ILE A 24 -3.27 22.21 11.37
N GLU A 25 -4.37 22.02 12.11
CA GLU A 25 -4.95 20.69 12.35
C GLU A 25 -5.50 20.05 11.06
N ALA A 26 -6.16 20.83 10.20
CA ALA A 26 -6.63 20.36 8.90
C ALA A 26 -5.47 20.01 7.95
N GLN A 27 -4.36 20.76 7.98
CA GLN A 27 -3.14 20.37 7.26
C GLN A 27 -2.55 19.09 7.82
N ARG A 28 -2.54 18.91 9.15
CA ARG A 28 -2.01 17.71 9.80
C ARG A 28 -2.83 16.46 9.45
N GLN A 29 -4.16 16.54 9.47
CA GLN A 29 -5.04 15.45 9.05
C GLN A 29 -4.92 15.15 7.55
N ALA A 30 -4.81 16.18 6.71
CA ALA A 30 -4.59 15.98 5.27
C ALA A 30 -3.22 15.35 4.98
N GLU A 31 -2.21 15.67 5.78
CA GLU A 31 -0.87 15.09 5.66
C GLU A 31 -0.82 13.66 6.21
N GLU A 32 -1.51 13.37 7.32
CA GLU A 32 -1.70 12.01 7.85
C GLU A 32 -2.48 11.14 6.86
N ALA A 33 -3.55 11.65 6.24
CA ALA A 33 -4.27 10.94 5.20
C ALA A 33 -3.37 10.66 3.97
N LYS A 34 -2.57 11.64 3.53
CA LYS A 34 -1.59 11.43 2.46
C LYS A 34 -0.50 10.42 2.84
N LYS A 35 -0.06 10.41 4.09
CA LYS A 35 0.89 9.40 4.61
C LYS A 35 0.27 8.02 4.63
N GLN A 36 -0.98 7.88 5.07
CA GLN A 36 -1.71 6.61 5.05
C GLN A 36 -1.92 6.11 3.62
N GLU A 37 -2.34 6.98 2.69
CA GLU A 37 -2.46 6.60 1.27
C GLU A 37 -1.10 6.19 0.67
N PHE A 38 -0.02 6.88 1.04
CA PHE A 38 1.32 6.51 0.59
C PHE A 38 1.75 5.15 1.15
N VAL A 39 1.57 4.91 2.44
CA VAL A 39 1.85 3.61 3.09
C VAL A 39 1.04 2.51 2.42
N GLN A 40 -0.25 2.72 2.17
CA GLN A 40 -1.11 1.73 1.54
C GLN A 40 -0.69 1.43 0.09
N ARG A 41 -0.30 2.45 -0.69
CA ARG A 41 0.26 2.24 -2.04
C ARG A 41 1.59 1.49 -2.01
N VAL A 42 2.43 1.78 -1.02
CA VAL A 42 3.72 1.13 -0.84
C VAL A 42 3.54 -0.32 -0.42
N ASP A 43 2.63 -0.63 0.51
CA ASP A 43 2.31 -2.01 0.91
C ASP A 43 1.75 -2.81 -0.27
N THR A 44 0.85 -2.20 -1.05
CA THR A 44 0.32 -2.78 -2.31
C THR A 44 1.43 -3.02 -3.34
N ALA A 45 2.43 -2.13 -3.42
CA ALA A 45 3.55 -2.26 -4.34
C ALA A 45 4.52 -3.39 -3.96
N HIS A 46 4.58 -3.81 -2.70
CA HIS A 46 5.54 -4.80 -2.22
C HIS A 46 5.13 -6.27 -2.34
N VAL A 47 3.89 -6.57 -2.74
CA VAL A 47 3.50 -7.96 -3.04
C VAL A 47 4.35 -8.46 -4.21
N TRP A 48 5.28 -9.36 -3.90
CA TRP A 48 6.20 -9.99 -4.86
C TRP A 48 5.52 -11.24 -5.45
N VAL A 49 5.62 -11.45 -6.77
CA VAL A 49 5.20 -12.69 -7.43
C VAL A 49 6.43 -13.49 -7.90
N THR A 50 6.50 -14.78 -7.57
CA THR A 50 7.62 -15.65 -7.94
C THR A 50 7.16 -17.07 -8.32
N THR A 51 7.88 -17.69 -9.25
CA THR A 51 7.71 -19.09 -9.63
C THR A 51 8.31 -20.05 -8.60
N GLY A 52 9.20 -19.56 -7.73
CA GLY A 52 9.92 -20.36 -6.74
C GLY A 52 9.27 -20.43 -5.36
N GLU A 53 9.97 -21.09 -4.43
CA GLU A 53 9.66 -21.05 -3.00
C GLU A 53 10.15 -19.73 -2.37
N PRO A 54 9.52 -19.27 -1.29
CA PRO A 54 9.98 -18.09 -0.56
C PRO A 54 11.39 -18.32 0.02
N PRO A 55 12.13 -17.25 0.35
CA PRO A 55 13.49 -17.35 0.86
C PRO A 55 13.59 -18.32 2.04
N ALA A 56 14.57 -19.24 1.98
CA ALA A 56 14.79 -20.24 3.01
C ALA A 56 15.01 -19.60 4.39
N GLY A 57 14.42 -20.19 5.43
CA GLY A 57 14.55 -19.71 6.80
C GLY A 57 13.52 -18.65 7.22
N LYS A 58 12.58 -18.29 6.35
CA LYS A 58 11.45 -17.42 6.70
C LYS A 58 10.15 -18.23 6.87
N PRO A 59 9.58 -18.32 8.08
CA PRO A 59 8.28 -18.97 8.27
C PRO A 59 7.17 -18.15 7.62
N TYR A 60 6.24 -18.83 6.97
CA TYR A 60 5.10 -18.23 6.29
C TYR A 60 3.86 -19.10 6.44
N THR A 61 2.71 -18.45 6.47
CA THR A 61 1.39 -19.08 6.44
C THR A 61 0.81 -18.96 5.03
N LYS A 62 0.23 -20.05 4.52
CA LYS A 62 -0.50 -20.04 3.24
C LYS A 62 -1.89 -19.45 3.45
N LEU A 63 -2.21 -18.41 2.70
CA LEU A 63 -3.53 -17.76 2.73
C LEU A 63 -4.53 -18.46 1.81
N GLY A 64 -4.05 -19.00 0.68
CA GLY A 64 -4.85 -19.81 -0.24
C GLY A 64 -4.31 -19.82 -1.66
N GLU A 65 -4.97 -20.58 -2.52
CA GLU A 65 -4.63 -20.70 -3.94
C GLU A 65 -5.30 -19.58 -4.76
N LEU A 66 -4.54 -19.07 -5.73
CA LEU A 66 -4.97 -18.16 -6.78
C LEU A 66 -4.92 -18.92 -8.10
N LYS A 67 -6.06 -19.03 -8.78
CA LYS A 67 -6.15 -19.74 -10.05
C LYS A 67 -7.06 -18.99 -11.00
N TYR A 68 -6.63 -18.83 -12.25
CA TYR A 68 -7.46 -18.32 -13.33
C TYR A 68 -7.16 -19.03 -14.64
N THR A 69 -8.16 -19.06 -15.52
CA THR A 69 -8.05 -19.63 -16.86
C THR A 69 -8.53 -18.58 -17.85
N GLU A 70 -7.80 -18.42 -18.95
CA GLU A 70 -8.16 -17.50 -20.01
C GLU A 70 -7.82 -18.07 -21.40
N PRO A 71 -8.44 -17.55 -22.48
CA PRO A 71 -8.09 -17.96 -23.83
C PRO A 71 -6.62 -17.71 -24.16
N PHE A 72 -6.02 -18.62 -24.93
CA PHE A 72 -4.64 -18.45 -25.38
C PHE A 72 -4.51 -17.21 -26.25
N THR A 73 -3.72 -16.26 -25.77
CA THR A 73 -3.34 -15.03 -26.48
C THR A 73 -1.88 -14.73 -26.18
N PRO A 74 -1.19 -13.92 -27.00
CA PRO A 74 0.17 -13.47 -26.67
C PRO A 74 0.27 -12.81 -25.30
N ASP A 75 -0.81 -12.15 -24.86
CA ASP A 75 -0.92 -11.52 -23.56
C ASP A 75 -1.08 -12.52 -22.41
N ALA A 76 -1.74 -13.66 -22.65
CA ALA A 76 -1.98 -14.70 -21.65
C ALA A 76 -0.73 -15.50 -21.26
N ILE A 77 0.34 -15.39 -22.06
CA ILE A 77 1.65 -16.01 -21.80
C ILE A 77 2.72 -14.99 -21.42
N ASP A 78 2.36 -13.71 -21.36
CA ASP A 78 3.28 -12.64 -20.95
C ASP A 78 3.45 -12.69 -19.43
N ALA A 79 4.67 -13.01 -18.99
CA ALA A 79 4.99 -13.17 -17.57
C ALA A 79 4.67 -11.91 -16.74
N ALA A 80 4.89 -10.71 -17.28
CA ALA A 80 4.60 -9.48 -16.54
C ALA A 80 3.08 -9.31 -16.36
N LYS A 81 2.30 -9.60 -17.41
CA LYS A 81 0.82 -9.55 -17.32
C LYS A 81 0.25 -10.62 -16.39
N MET A 82 0.82 -11.83 -16.40
CA MET A 82 0.42 -12.90 -15.47
C MET A 82 0.69 -12.47 -14.03
N GLN A 83 1.87 -11.93 -13.74
CA GLN A 83 2.24 -11.43 -12.42
C GLN A 83 1.35 -10.27 -11.96
N ASP A 84 1.10 -9.28 -12.81
CA ASP A 84 0.22 -8.16 -12.49
C ASP A 84 -1.20 -8.64 -12.15
N ARG A 85 -1.70 -9.63 -12.90
CA ARG A 85 -3.02 -10.21 -12.66
C ARG A 85 -3.07 -11.01 -11.37
N LEU A 86 -2.07 -11.86 -11.11
CA LEU A 86 -1.95 -12.60 -9.86
C LEU A 86 -1.88 -11.66 -8.66
N LYS A 87 -1.08 -10.60 -8.75
CA LYS A 87 -0.95 -9.56 -7.72
C LYS A 87 -2.28 -8.88 -7.46
N LYS A 88 -2.98 -8.48 -8.52
CA LYS A 88 -4.31 -7.86 -8.40
C LYS A 88 -5.32 -8.80 -7.72
N MET A 89 -5.39 -10.06 -8.13
CA MET A 89 -6.27 -11.04 -7.49
C MET A 89 -5.89 -11.29 -6.03
N ALA A 90 -4.59 -11.33 -5.71
CA ALA A 90 -4.12 -11.50 -4.34
C ALA A 90 -4.58 -10.34 -3.45
N LEU A 91 -4.41 -9.10 -3.92
CA LEU A 91 -4.84 -7.90 -3.22
C LEU A 91 -6.37 -7.77 -3.10
N GLU A 92 -7.12 -8.22 -4.11
CA GLU A 92 -8.59 -8.25 -4.04
C GLU A 92 -9.09 -9.27 -3.01
N LYS A 93 -8.41 -10.41 -2.86
CA LYS A 93 -8.82 -11.51 -1.97
C LYS A 93 -8.26 -11.36 -0.54
N TYR A 94 -7.09 -10.75 -0.42
CA TYR A 94 -6.29 -10.64 0.81
C TYR A 94 -5.65 -9.24 0.96
N PRO A 95 -6.46 -8.16 1.02
CA PRO A 95 -5.97 -6.78 0.89
C PRO A 95 -4.90 -6.36 1.90
N ASP A 96 -4.97 -6.88 3.13
CA ASP A 96 -4.08 -6.48 4.24
C ASP A 96 -3.20 -7.62 4.77
N THR A 97 -3.27 -8.81 4.17
CA THR A 97 -2.60 -10.01 4.69
C THR A 97 -1.62 -10.65 3.73
N VAL A 98 -1.72 -10.39 2.42
CA VAL A 98 -0.80 -10.98 1.46
C VAL A 98 0.52 -10.22 1.41
N ASP A 99 1.61 -10.94 1.64
CA ASP A 99 2.97 -10.41 1.50
C ASP A 99 3.62 -10.85 0.19
N ALA A 100 3.26 -12.03 -0.31
CA ALA A 100 3.80 -12.57 -1.56
C ALA A 100 2.87 -13.58 -2.23
N VAL A 101 3.08 -13.76 -3.53
CA VAL A 101 2.50 -14.82 -4.35
C VAL A 101 3.65 -15.71 -4.83
N ILE A 102 3.62 -16.99 -4.48
CA ILE A 102 4.68 -17.94 -4.76
C ILE A 102 4.18 -19.08 -5.65
N LYS A 103 5.10 -19.91 -6.16
CA LYS A 103 4.77 -21.08 -6.98
C LYS A 103 3.87 -20.74 -8.16
N GLU A 104 4.12 -19.60 -8.81
CA GLU A 104 3.52 -19.27 -10.10
C GLU A 104 3.83 -20.39 -11.10
N ASP A 105 2.77 -20.97 -11.64
CA ASP A 105 2.82 -21.98 -12.68
C ASP A 105 1.78 -21.67 -13.77
N SER A 106 2.09 -22.05 -15.01
CA SER A 106 1.22 -21.83 -16.15
C SER A 106 1.17 -23.07 -17.05
N GLU A 107 -0.04 -23.51 -17.34
CA GLU A 107 -0.30 -24.68 -18.17
C GLU A 107 -1.14 -24.27 -19.39
N VAL A 108 -0.68 -24.66 -20.58
CA VAL A 108 -1.49 -24.54 -21.80
C VAL A 108 -2.32 -25.81 -21.95
N SER A 109 -3.62 -25.63 -22.17
CA SER A 109 -4.55 -26.73 -22.44
C SER A 109 -4.10 -27.61 -23.63
N PRO A 110 -4.44 -28.92 -23.63
CA PRO A 110 -3.99 -29.84 -24.68
C PRO A 110 -4.47 -29.48 -26.10
N ASP A 111 -5.61 -28.79 -26.19
CA ASP A 111 -6.19 -28.27 -27.42
C ASP A 111 -5.63 -26.88 -27.82
N GLY A 112 -4.75 -26.29 -27.00
CA GLY A 112 -4.10 -25.01 -27.24
C GLY A 112 -5.03 -23.80 -27.17
N SER A 113 -6.25 -23.97 -26.64
CA SER A 113 -7.29 -22.94 -26.66
C SER A 113 -7.24 -22.01 -25.45
N THR A 114 -6.70 -22.50 -24.34
CA THR A 114 -6.66 -21.80 -23.04
C THR A 114 -5.32 -21.95 -22.33
N VAL A 115 -5.00 -20.96 -21.51
CA VAL A 115 -3.91 -20.94 -20.53
C VAL A 115 -4.53 -20.92 -19.13
N THR A 116 -4.06 -21.79 -18.26
CA THR A 116 -4.41 -21.82 -16.83
C THR A 116 -3.20 -21.42 -16.04
N VAL A 117 -3.35 -20.41 -15.18
CA VAL A 117 -2.29 -19.93 -14.30
C VAL A 117 -2.70 -20.17 -12.86
N SER A 118 -1.79 -20.72 -12.07
CA SER A 118 -1.98 -21.03 -10.65
C SER A 118 -0.82 -20.51 -9.81
N ALA A 119 -1.11 -20.07 -8.60
CA ALA A 119 -0.12 -19.63 -7.62
C ALA A 119 -0.66 -19.72 -6.19
N GLU A 120 0.20 -19.58 -5.18
CA GLU A 120 -0.17 -19.55 -3.77
C GLU A 120 0.08 -18.17 -3.16
N ALA A 121 -0.94 -17.59 -2.52
CA ALA A 121 -0.77 -16.39 -1.70
C ALA A 121 -0.28 -16.76 -0.31
N ILE A 122 0.73 -16.04 0.19
CA ILE A 122 1.34 -16.27 1.50
C ILE A 122 1.43 -14.99 2.34
N GLN A 123 1.52 -15.20 3.65
CA GLN A 123 1.83 -14.18 4.65
C GLN A 123 3.08 -14.62 5.41
N TYR A 124 4.07 -13.75 5.55
CA TYR A 124 5.24 -14.01 6.40
C TYR A 124 4.86 -13.86 7.88
N GLU A 125 5.34 -14.77 8.72
CA GLU A 125 4.96 -14.78 10.15
C GLU A 125 5.74 -13.77 11.00
N SER A 126 6.83 -13.19 10.48
CA SER A 126 7.69 -12.30 11.25
C SER A 126 7.18 -10.85 11.24
N SER A 127 6.83 -10.32 12.42
CA SER A 127 6.59 -8.89 12.64
C SER A 127 7.82 -8.02 12.35
N THR A 128 9.00 -8.63 12.30
CA THR A 128 10.28 -8.00 11.96
C THR A 128 10.33 -7.55 10.50
N ASP A 129 9.70 -8.28 9.58
CA ASP A 129 9.63 -7.87 8.16
C ASP A 129 8.59 -6.76 7.95
N ARG A 130 7.42 -6.79 8.62
CA ARG A 130 6.50 -5.63 8.63
C ARG A 130 7.17 -4.40 9.20
N ASN A 131 7.87 -4.52 10.34
CA ASN A 131 8.60 -3.39 10.89
C ASN A 131 9.75 -2.96 9.98
N ALA A 132 10.52 -3.86 9.36
CA ALA A 132 11.58 -3.46 8.43
C ALA A 132 11.01 -2.74 7.18
N LEU A 133 9.86 -3.18 6.68
CA LEU A 133 9.14 -2.52 5.58
C LEU A 133 8.60 -1.14 5.99
N HIS A 134 8.05 -0.99 7.19
CA HIS A 134 7.61 0.30 7.72
C HIS A 134 8.79 1.24 8.07
N HIS A 135 9.88 0.73 8.65
CA HIS A 135 11.05 1.51 9.05
C HIS A 135 11.94 1.97 7.88
N MET A 136 11.83 1.37 6.68
CA MET A 136 12.49 1.91 5.48
C MET A 136 11.95 3.30 5.07
N ASN A 137 10.75 3.68 5.53
CA ASN A 137 10.18 5.01 5.30
C ASN A 137 10.39 5.99 6.46
N GLU A 138 10.80 5.54 7.65
CA GLU A 138 11.01 6.43 8.81
C GLU A 138 12.22 7.36 8.66
N GLY A 139 13.11 7.10 7.69
CA GLY A 139 14.27 7.95 7.38
C GLY A 139 14.07 8.96 6.24
N LEU A 140 12.98 8.87 5.47
CA LEU A 140 12.72 9.77 4.32
C LEU A 140 11.85 10.97 4.68
N VAL A 141 11.13 10.90 5.80
CA VAL A 141 10.43 12.06 6.34
C VAL A 141 11.38 12.75 7.31
N ALA A 142 12.19 13.66 6.78
CA ALA A 142 12.91 14.61 7.61
C ALA A 142 11.90 15.31 8.52
N SER A 143 11.82 14.88 9.78
CA SER A 143 11.18 15.69 10.83
C SER A 143 11.89 17.04 10.78
N PRO A 144 11.17 18.17 10.64
CA PRO A 144 11.82 19.46 10.69
C PRO A 144 12.43 19.57 12.08
N SER A 145 13.76 19.49 12.12
CA SER A 145 14.59 19.80 13.25
C SER A 145 14.13 21.15 13.79
N GLY A 146 13.46 21.13 14.95
CA GLY A 146 13.19 22.33 15.70
C GLY A 146 14.51 22.96 16.11
N ASN A 147 14.79 24.14 15.57
CA ASN A 147 15.63 25.16 16.17
C ASN A 147 15.09 26.53 15.77
#